data_AF-A0AAF0EA43-F1
#
_entry.id   AF-A0AAF0EA43-F1
#
_cell.length_a   1.000
_cell.length_b   1.000
_cell.length_c   1.000
_cell.angle_alpha   90.00
_cell.angle_beta   90.00
_cell.angle_gamma   90.00
#
_symmetry.space_group_name_H-M   'P 1'
#
loop_
_entity.id
_entity.type
_entity.pdbx_description
1 polymer ?
#
loop_
_entity_poly.entity_id
_entity_poly.type
_entity_poly.pdbx_seq_one_letter_code
_entity_poly.pdbx_strand_id
1 'polypeptide(L)'
;MDDVDVFEDALFTLFAHHQPARGDPGSAGRYENAALPAWCADGPGTRALAYWIPEASSANTRLFAHHQWDAGVLLADLLVAHAPLDVEGHTVAELGAGTGLPSLAAAACGAAQCTVTDYPDPHILAALERNVAALQARPGPRMGQRCTR
;
A
#
# COMPACT_ATOMS: atom_id res chain seq x y z
N MET A 1 -13.87 36.61 17.81
CA MET A 1 -13.21 35.96 16.67
C MET A 1 -11.77 36.33 16.86
N ASP A 2 -10.97 35.37 17.33
CA ASP A 2 -9.57 35.63 17.66
C ASP A 2 -8.82 35.85 16.34
N ASP A 3 -7.95 36.85 16.28
CA ASP A 3 -7.22 37.16 15.03
C ASP A 3 -6.41 35.96 14.54
N VAL A 4 -6.03 35.06 15.45
CA VAL A 4 -5.31 33.80 15.17
C VAL A 4 -6.17 32.82 14.36
N ASP A 5 -7.47 32.71 14.64
CA ASP A 5 -8.37 31.78 13.93
C ASP A 5 -8.51 32.16 12.45
N VAL A 6 -8.55 33.46 12.15
CA VAL A 6 -8.66 33.95 10.77
C VAL A 6 -7.40 33.63 9.96
N PHE A 7 -6.21 33.71 10.56
CA PHE A 7 -4.97 33.34 9.89
C PHE A 7 -4.81 31.82 9.75
N GLU A 8 -5.28 31.04 10.74
CA GLU A 8 -5.24 29.58 10.69
C GLU A 8 -6.20 29.00 9.63
N ASP A 9 -7.43 29.53 9.56
CA ASP A 9 -8.41 29.12 8.55
C ASP A 9 -7.98 29.54 7.13
N ALA A 10 -7.30 30.69 7.00
CA ALA A 10 -6.77 31.16 5.72
C ALA A 10 -5.57 30.34 5.21
N LEU A 11 -4.85 29.61 6.07
CA LEU A 11 -3.75 28.73 5.64
C LEU A 11 -4.24 27.67 4.65
N PHE A 12 -5.40 27.07 4.89
CA PHE A 12 -5.98 26.05 4.01
C PHE A 12 -6.47 26.63 2.67
N THR A 13 -6.76 27.94 2.63
CA THR A 13 -7.20 28.63 1.41
C THR A 13 -6.00 29.11 0.57
N LEU A 14 -4.92 29.54 1.21
CA LEU A 14 -3.70 30.03 0.54
C LEU A 14 -2.74 28.91 0.13
N PHE A 15 -2.64 27.86 0.93
CA PHE A 15 -1.87 26.67 0.64
C PHE A 15 -2.86 25.55 0.40
N ALA A 16 -3.09 25.19 -0.87
CA ALA A 16 -3.79 23.96 -1.21
C ALA A 16 -3.01 22.80 -0.57
N HIS A 17 -3.42 22.34 0.61
CA HIS A 17 -2.73 21.29 1.33
C HIS A 17 -3.04 19.96 0.66
N HIS A 18 -2.34 19.67 -0.43
CA HIS A 18 -2.35 18.35 -1.03
C HIS A 18 -1.36 17.49 -0.26
N GLN A 19 -1.85 16.75 0.73
CA GLN A 19 -1.08 15.69 1.37
C GLN A 19 -1.04 14.50 0.39
N PRO A 20 0.11 14.18 -0.24
CA PRO A 20 0.20 13.13 -1.26
C PRO A 20 0.29 11.73 -0.65
N ALA A 21 -0.33 11.56 0.52
CA ALA A 21 -0.31 10.35 1.31
C ALA A 21 -1.54 10.29 2.22
N ARG A 22 -1.94 9.09 2.61
CA ARG A 22 -3.21 8.80 3.30
C ARG A 22 -3.01 7.80 4.43
N GLY A 23 -3.96 7.82 5.35
CA GLY A 23 -4.05 6.87 6.46
C GLY A 23 -3.13 7.21 7.63
N ASP A 24 -3.50 6.66 8.79
CA ASP A 24 -2.83 6.94 10.05
C ASP A 24 -1.82 5.83 10.39
N PRO A 25 -0.71 6.17 11.08
CA PRO A 25 0.22 5.16 11.58
C PRO A 25 -0.50 4.12 12.44
N GLY A 26 -0.16 2.84 12.27
CA GLY A 26 -0.77 1.77 13.06
C GLY A 26 -2.23 1.48 12.74
N SER A 27 -2.71 1.92 11.57
CA SER A 27 -4.08 1.66 11.12
C SER A 27 -4.13 0.71 9.92
N ALA A 28 -5.31 0.15 9.66
CA ALA A 28 -5.57 -0.61 8.43
C ALA A 28 -6.01 0.33 7.32
N GLY A 29 -5.37 0.21 6.15
CA GLY A 29 -5.80 0.79 4.90
C GLY A 29 -6.50 -0.23 4.00
N ARG A 30 -7.24 0.29 3.02
CA ARG A 30 -7.94 -0.51 2.01
C ARG A 30 -7.66 0.06 0.62
N TYR A 31 -7.31 -0.82 -0.31
CA TYR A 31 -7.18 -0.51 -1.72
C TYR A 31 -8.28 -1.22 -2.49
N GLU A 32 -9.15 -0.45 -3.15
CA GLU A 32 -10.28 -0.97 -3.91
C GLU A 32 -10.08 -0.69 -5.39
N ASN A 33 -10.19 -1.72 -6.21
CA ASN A 33 -10.13 -1.55 -7.66
C ASN A 33 -10.87 -2.70 -8.34
N ALA A 34 -11.83 -2.36 -9.23
CA ALA A 34 -12.64 -3.36 -9.93
C ALA A 34 -11.83 -4.26 -10.88
N ALA A 35 -10.64 -3.80 -11.31
CA ALA A 35 -9.72 -4.55 -12.16
C ALA A 35 -8.91 -5.62 -11.40
N LEU A 36 -8.87 -5.57 -10.06
CA LEU A 36 -8.28 -6.65 -9.25
C LEU A 36 -8.89 -8.00 -9.64
N PRO A 37 -8.19 -9.14 -9.50
CA PRO A 37 -8.75 -10.45 -9.80
C PRO A 37 -9.99 -10.82 -8.96
N ALA A 38 -10.84 -11.71 -9.48
CA ALA A 38 -12.10 -12.07 -8.83
C ALA A 38 -11.93 -12.71 -7.44
N TRP A 39 -10.79 -13.36 -7.18
CA TRP A 39 -10.47 -13.95 -5.87
C TRP A 39 -10.09 -12.88 -4.82
N CYS A 40 -9.86 -11.64 -5.24
CA CYS A 40 -9.74 -10.47 -4.37
C CYS A 40 -11.11 -9.90 -3.95
N ALA A 41 -12.21 -10.68 -4.09
CA ALA A 41 -13.54 -10.28 -3.65
C ALA A 41 -13.56 -9.83 -2.18
N ASP A 42 -14.30 -8.76 -1.90
CA ASP A 42 -14.42 -8.17 -0.56
C ASP A 42 -15.81 -7.56 -0.37
N GLY A 43 -16.83 -8.38 -0.61
CA GLY A 43 -18.25 -8.00 -0.63
C GLY A 43 -18.91 -8.13 -2.01
N PRO A 44 -20.23 -7.84 -2.12
CA PRO A 44 -20.96 -7.94 -3.38
C PRO A 44 -20.44 -6.93 -4.42
N GLY A 45 -19.85 -7.45 -5.50
CA GLY A 45 -19.37 -6.62 -6.62
C GLY A 45 -18.08 -5.83 -6.35
N THR A 46 -17.50 -5.94 -5.15
CA THR A 46 -16.31 -5.21 -4.71
C THR A 46 -15.08 -6.10 -4.71
N ARG A 47 -13.93 -5.54 -5.08
CA ARG A 47 -12.62 -6.21 -5.04
C ARG A 47 -11.62 -5.30 -4.35
N ALA A 48 -10.89 -5.85 -3.38
CA ALA A 48 -10.01 -5.05 -2.55
C ALA A 48 -8.83 -5.84 -1.96
N LEU A 49 -7.77 -5.10 -1.65
CA LEU A 49 -6.64 -5.53 -0.85
C LEU A 49 -6.61 -4.72 0.44
N ALA A 50 -6.56 -5.40 1.58
CA ALA A 50 -6.34 -4.78 2.88
C ALA A 50 -4.84 -4.77 3.19
N TYR A 51 -4.35 -3.69 3.79
CA TYR A 51 -2.96 -3.57 4.22
C TYR A 51 -2.89 -2.78 5.53
N TRP A 52 -1.80 -2.96 6.26
CA TRP A 52 -1.48 -2.30 7.51
C TRP A 52 -0.45 -1.20 7.26
N ILE A 53 -0.66 -0.04 7.86
CA ILE A 53 0.26 1.09 7.79
C ILE A 53 1.24 1.00 8.97
N PRO A 54 2.56 1.08 8.73
CA PRO A 54 3.57 1.02 9.79
C PRO A 54 3.31 2.01 10.94
N GLU A 55 3.66 1.59 12.15
CA GLU A 55 3.66 2.48 13.32
C GLU A 55 4.73 3.56 13.19
N ALA A 56 4.39 4.77 13.61
CA ALA A 56 5.33 5.88 13.70
C ALA A 56 6.13 5.76 14.99
N SER A 57 7.45 5.86 14.88
CA SER A 57 8.37 6.00 16.00
C SER A 57 9.34 7.15 15.72
N SER A 58 9.87 7.78 16.78
CA SER A 58 10.86 8.84 16.62
C SER A 58 12.11 8.42 15.83
N ALA A 59 12.40 7.12 15.76
CA ALA A 59 13.49 6.55 14.99
C ALA A 59 13.19 6.47 13.48
N ASN A 60 11.91 6.39 13.08
CA ASN A 60 11.50 6.13 11.70
C ASN A 60 10.67 7.26 11.06
N THR A 61 10.26 8.29 11.79
CA THR A 61 9.45 9.40 11.23
C THR A 61 10.11 10.08 10.03
N ARG A 62 11.45 10.12 9.97
CA ARG A 62 12.22 10.66 8.83
C ARG A 62 12.15 9.82 7.56
N LEU A 63 11.75 8.54 7.66
CA LEU A 63 11.57 7.65 6.51
C LEU A 63 10.20 7.82 5.86
N PHE A 64 9.26 8.45 6.55
CA PHE A 64 7.88 8.67 6.11
C PHE A 64 7.14 7.39 5.65
N ALA A 65 7.50 6.23 6.19
CA ALA A 65 6.85 4.95 5.89
C ALA A 65 5.51 4.76 6.64
N HIS A 66 5.16 5.68 7.54
CA HIS A 66 3.97 5.63 8.40
C HIS A 66 2.70 6.17 7.72
N HIS A 67 2.69 6.23 6.38
CA HIS A 67 1.55 6.58 5.56
C HIS A 67 1.52 5.72 4.29
N GLN A 68 0.34 5.58 3.69
CA GLN A 68 0.23 5.10 2.32
C GLN A 68 0.44 6.27 1.36
N TRP A 69 1.51 6.24 0.58
CA TRP A 69 1.77 7.25 -0.44
C TRP A 69 0.89 7.05 -1.68
N ASP A 70 0.41 8.16 -2.25
CA ASP A 70 -0.44 8.16 -3.44
C ASP A 70 0.27 7.57 -4.66
N ALA A 71 1.60 7.73 -4.76
CA ALA A 71 2.40 7.10 -5.81
C ALA A 71 2.34 5.56 -5.76
N GLY A 72 2.31 4.97 -4.56
CA GLY A 72 2.16 3.52 -4.40
C GLY A 72 0.77 3.03 -4.81
N VAL A 73 -0.27 3.83 -4.54
CA VAL A 73 -1.64 3.55 -5.01
C VAL A 73 -1.72 3.61 -6.53
N LEU A 74 -1.14 4.65 -7.14
CA LEU A 74 -1.10 4.80 -8.60
C LEU A 74 -0.34 3.64 -9.26
N LEU A 75 0.79 3.22 -8.70
CA LEU A 75 1.51 2.05 -9.21
C LEU A 75 0.68 0.77 -9.12
N ALA A 76 -0.05 0.58 -8.01
CA ALA A 76 -0.98 -0.54 -7.88
C ALA A 76 -2.08 -0.47 -8.95
N ASP A 77 -2.63 0.71 -9.26
CA ASP A 77 -3.61 0.89 -10.33
C ASP A 77 -3.06 0.46 -11.71
N LEU A 78 -1.81 0.81 -12.03
CA LEU A 78 -1.17 0.41 -13.28
C LEU A 78 -0.95 -1.11 -13.36
N LEU A 79 -0.57 -1.73 -12.23
CA LEU A 79 -0.38 -3.18 -12.13
C LEU A 79 -1.69 -3.95 -12.33
N VAL A 80 -2.77 -3.53 -11.65
CA VAL A 80 -4.07 -4.21 -11.77
C VAL A 80 -4.75 -3.95 -13.11
N ALA A 81 -4.41 -2.85 -13.78
CA ALA A 81 -4.84 -2.59 -15.16
C ALA A 81 -4.06 -3.40 -16.20
N HIS A 82 -2.95 -4.06 -15.81
CA HIS A 82 -2.00 -4.72 -16.72
C HIS A 82 -1.48 -3.79 -17.84
N ALA A 83 -1.45 -2.48 -17.61
CA ALA A 83 -1.05 -1.49 -18.59
C ALA A 83 -0.56 -0.19 -17.92
N PRO A 84 0.59 0.37 -18.35
CA PRO A 84 1.52 -0.16 -19.36
C PRO A 84 2.40 -1.30 -18.83
N LEU A 85 2.17 -1.76 -17.60
CA LEU A 85 3.00 -2.72 -16.90
C LEU A 85 2.23 -4.02 -16.64
N ASP A 86 2.66 -5.12 -17.27
CA ASP A 86 2.15 -6.46 -17.01
C ASP A 86 3.21 -7.28 -16.27
N VAL A 87 2.82 -7.88 -15.15
CA VAL A 87 3.71 -8.62 -14.24
C VAL A 87 3.35 -10.10 -14.15
N GLU A 88 2.35 -10.57 -14.88
CA GLU A 88 1.94 -11.98 -14.85
C GLU A 88 3.13 -12.89 -15.21
N GLY A 89 3.40 -13.89 -14.36
CA GLY A 89 4.50 -14.84 -14.55
C GLY A 89 5.92 -14.28 -14.30
N HIS A 90 6.07 -13.01 -13.94
CA HIS A 90 7.38 -12.38 -13.71
C HIS A 90 7.81 -12.41 -12.24
N THR A 91 9.13 -12.29 -12.01
CA THR A 91 9.70 -12.04 -10.68
C THR A 91 9.83 -10.53 -10.46
N VAL A 92 9.24 -10.03 -9.37
CA VAL A 92 9.16 -8.60 -9.03
C VAL A 92 9.93 -8.33 -7.75
N ALA A 93 10.64 -7.21 -7.69
CA ALA A 93 11.26 -6.71 -6.48
C ALA A 93 10.81 -5.26 -6.24
N GLU A 94 10.35 -4.96 -5.02
CA GLU A 94 9.96 -3.62 -4.60
C GLU A 94 10.97 -3.07 -3.58
N LEU A 95 11.44 -1.84 -3.82
CA LEU A 95 12.41 -1.13 -2.98
C LEU A 95 11.71 0.06 -2.32
N GLY A 96 11.77 0.14 -0.98
CA GLY A 96 11.08 1.20 -0.25
C GLY A 96 9.57 1.01 -0.26
N ALA A 97 9.14 -0.22 0.08
CA ALA A 97 7.78 -0.69 -0.06
C ALA A 97 6.76 0.00 0.87
N GLY A 98 7.19 0.49 2.04
CA GLY A 98 6.32 1.03 3.08
C GLY A 98 5.27 0.02 3.53
N THR A 99 4.05 0.14 2.99
CA THR A 99 2.94 -0.81 3.20
C THR A 99 3.07 -2.07 2.33
N GLY A 100 3.82 -2.02 1.23
CA GLY A 100 3.96 -3.09 0.24
C GLY A 100 2.79 -3.19 -0.75
N LEU A 101 1.90 -2.20 -0.80
CA LEU A 101 0.70 -2.25 -1.65
C LEU A 101 1.01 -2.60 -3.13
N PRO A 102 2.01 -2.00 -3.80
CA PRO A 102 2.38 -2.41 -5.16
C PRO A 102 2.75 -3.90 -5.28
N SER A 103 3.57 -4.44 -4.39
CA SER A 103 3.90 -5.89 -4.40
C SER A 103 2.69 -6.78 -4.13
N LEU A 104 1.77 -6.35 -3.25
CA LEU A 104 0.52 -7.10 -3.02
C LEU A 104 -0.34 -7.12 -4.28
N ALA A 105 -0.45 -5.99 -4.99
CA ALA A 105 -1.16 -5.90 -6.25
C ALA A 105 -0.48 -6.75 -7.34
N ALA A 106 0.84 -6.69 -7.47
CA ALA A 106 1.60 -7.50 -8.41
C ALA A 106 1.43 -9.01 -8.15
N ALA A 107 1.50 -9.42 -6.88
CA ALA A 107 1.23 -10.78 -6.46
C ALA A 107 -0.22 -11.17 -6.77
N ALA A 108 -1.18 -10.27 -6.54
CA ALA A 108 -2.58 -10.53 -6.88
C ALA A 108 -2.75 -10.80 -8.39
N CYS A 109 -2.09 -10.00 -9.22
CA CYS A 109 -2.10 -10.06 -10.69
C CYS A 109 -1.22 -11.18 -11.29
N GLY A 110 -0.76 -12.14 -10.48
CA GLY A 110 -0.12 -13.34 -10.98
C GLY A 110 1.38 -13.24 -11.20
N ALA A 111 2.07 -12.27 -10.58
CA ALA A 111 3.52 -12.31 -10.48
C ALA A 111 3.98 -13.66 -9.90
N ALA A 112 4.98 -14.28 -10.53
CA ALA A 112 5.49 -15.58 -10.12
C ALA A 112 6.16 -15.53 -8.73
N GLN A 113 6.81 -14.42 -8.42
CA GLN A 113 7.44 -14.14 -7.13
C GLN A 113 7.52 -12.64 -6.90
N CYS A 114 7.24 -12.19 -5.68
CA CYS A 114 7.48 -10.81 -5.24
C CYS A 114 8.46 -10.82 -4.07
N THR A 115 9.49 -9.97 -4.13
CA THR A 115 10.39 -9.68 -3.02
C THR A 115 10.13 -8.25 -2.56
N VAL A 116 9.67 -8.09 -1.32
CA VAL A 116 9.18 -6.81 -0.80
C VAL A 116 10.16 -6.28 0.24
N THR A 117 10.85 -5.18 -0.07
CA THR A 117 11.98 -4.70 0.74
C THR A 117 11.80 -3.26 1.20
N ASP A 118 12.36 -2.98 2.38
CA ASP A 118 12.44 -1.63 2.93
C ASP A 118 13.63 -1.53 3.91
N TYR A 119 13.81 -0.35 4.48
CA TYR A 119 14.77 -0.07 5.53
C TYR A 119 14.60 -1.05 6.71
N PRO A 120 15.69 -1.46 7.39
CA PRO A 120 15.63 -2.41 8.50
C PRO A 120 15.05 -1.79 9.79
N ASP A 121 13.86 -1.19 9.70
CA ASP A 121 13.08 -0.66 10.82
C ASP A 121 12.03 -1.69 11.28
N PRO A 122 12.03 -2.11 12.56
CA PRO A 122 11.13 -3.15 13.05
C PRO A 122 9.64 -2.90 12.77
N HIS A 123 9.18 -1.64 12.78
CA HIS A 123 7.76 -1.33 12.55
C HIS A 123 7.38 -1.45 11.08
N ILE A 124 8.23 -0.98 10.17
CA ILE A 124 8.05 -1.14 8.72
C ILE A 124 8.05 -2.63 8.38
N LEU A 125 9.07 -3.33 8.86
CA LEU A 125 9.28 -4.74 8.57
C LEU A 125 8.13 -5.61 9.10
N ALA A 126 7.62 -5.36 10.32
CA ALA A 126 6.47 -6.06 10.86
C ALA A 126 5.18 -5.79 10.07
N ALA A 127 4.96 -4.56 9.61
CA ALA A 127 3.81 -4.23 8.77
C ALA A 127 3.87 -4.96 7.42
N LEU A 128 5.04 -4.99 6.77
CA LEU A 128 5.25 -5.75 5.53
C LEU A 128 4.96 -7.24 5.70
N GLU A 129 5.51 -7.87 6.75
CA GLU A 129 5.25 -9.28 7.05
C GLU A 129 3.76 -9.54 7.26
N ARG A 130 3.09 -8.70 8.05
CA ARG A 130 1.66 -8.78 8.29
C ARG A 130 0.87 -8.71 6.98
N ASN A 131 1.22 -7.78 6.09
CA ASN A 131 0.50 -7.55 4.85
C ASN A 131 0.68 -8.69 3.85
N VAL A 132 1.90 -9.19 3.72
CA VAL A 132 2.20 -10.38 2.90
C VAL A 132 1.46 -11.60 3.43
N ALA A 133 1.51 -11.85 4.74
CA ALA A 133 0.81 -12.96 5.36
C ALA A 133 -0.72 -12.87 5.17
N ALA A 134 -1.28 -11.68 5.29
CA ALA A 134 -2.71 -11.45 5.08
C ALA A 134 -3.15 -11.79 3.65
N LEU A 135 -2.36 -11.41 2.63
CA LEU A 135 -2.62 -11.77 1.24
C LEU A 135 -2.51 -13.30 1.02
N GLN A 136 -1.46 -13.93 1.55
CA GLN A 136 -1.22 -15.37 1.43
C GLN A 136 -2.32 -16.22 2.08
N ALA A 137 -2.94 -15.71 3.15
CA ALA A 137 -4.03 -16.41 3.83
C ALA A 137 -5.36 -16.37 3.05
N ARG A 138 -5.48 -15.56 2.00
CA ARG A 138 -6.72 -15.47 1.20
C ARG A 138 -6.92 -16.75 0.38
N PRO A 139 -8.17 -17.21 0.20
CA PRO A 139 -8.50 -18.34 -0.68
C PRO A 139 -8.41 -17.90 -2.15
N GLY A 140 -7.19 -17.76 -2.67
CA GLY A 140 -6.87 -17.44 -4.06
C GLY A 140 -6.22 -18.61 -4.80
N PRO A 141 -5.88 -18.45 -6.10
CA PRO A 141 -5.06 -19.42 -6.81
C PRO A 141 -3.78 -19.66 -6.01
N ARG A 142 -3.47 -20.93 -5.74
CA ARG A 142 -2.19 -21.31 -5.14
C ARG A 142 -1.11 -20.98 -6.17
N MET A 143 -0.60 -19.75 -6.10
CA MET A 143 0.65 -19.38 -6.77
C MET A 143 1.70 -20.44 -6.43
N GLY A 144 2.73 -20.60 -7.24
CA GLY A 144 3.94 -21.34 -6.85
C GLY A 144 4.69 -20.60 -5.73
N GLN A 145 4.00 -20.37 -4.61
CA GLN A 145 4.15 -19.30 -3.63
C GLN A 145 5.57 -19.18 -3.12
N ARG A 146 6.28 -18.15 -3.58
CA ARG A 146 7.45 -17.60 -2.88
C ARG A 146 7.38 -16.08 -2.89
N CYS A 147 6.29 -15.49 -2.39
CA CYS A 147 6.39 -14.11 -1.93
C CYS A 147 7.20 -14.14 -0.63
N THR A 148 8.44 -13.70 -0.67
CA THR A 148 9.39 -13.76 0.45
C THR A 148 9.86 -12.35 0.76
N ARG A 149 9.88 -12.01 2.05
CA ARG A 149 10.45 -10.77 2.55
C ARG A 149 11.98 -10.88 2.60
#